data_AF-A0A821WKA3-F1
#
_entry.id   AF-A0A821WKA3-F1
#
_cell.length_a   1.000
_cell.length_b   1.000
_cell.length_c   1.000
_cell.angle_alpha   90.00
_cell.angle_beta   90.00
_cell.angle_gamma   90.00
#
_symmetry.space_group_name_H-M   'P 1'
#
loop_
_entity.id
_entity.type
_entity.pdbx_description
1 polymer ?
#
loop_
_entity_poly.entity_id
_entity_poly.type
_entity_poly.pdbx_seq_one_letter_code
_entity_poly.pdbx_strand_id
1 'polypeptide(L)'
;GGAQQIDFRDSNAYSGENTACVDALSSIFQDGFRPARTAAYGPGVYCSPNPVWLEDSRYAGKVELDTAQGKKKFKCMFQVAVNPDGVKCATNDIWVVPNSQDIRPYGILIKEL
;
A
#
# COMPACT_ATOMS: atom_id res chain seq x y z
N GLY A 1 -8.40 -6.84 -4.54
CA GLY A 1 -6.94 -6.92 -4.64
C GLY A 1 -6.55 -8.38 -4.54
N GLY A 2 -5.80 -8.90 -5.50
CA GLY A 2 -5.26 -10.25 -5.50
C GLY A 2 -3.81 -10.17 -5.92
N ALA A 3 -2.93 -9.86 -4.96
CA ALA A 3 -1.50 -9.85 -5.18
C ALA A 3 -1.04 -11.28 -5.53
N GLN A 4 -0.15 -11.43 -6.50
CA GLN A 4 0.36 -12.72 -6.93
C GLN A 4 1.88 -12.75 -6.81
N GLN A 5 2.45 -13.96 -6.86
CA GLN A 5 3.89 -14.17 -6.70
C GLN A 5 4.78 -13.28 -7.58
N ILE A 6 4.35 -13.09 -8.82
CA ILE A 6 5.04 -12.25 -9.81
C ILE A 6 5.12 -10.76 -9.42
N ASP A 7 4.27 -10.27 -8.50
CA ASP A 7 4.38 -8.90 -7.96
C ASP A 7 5.61 -8.70 -7.08
N PHE A 8 6.28 -9.76 -6.67
CA PHE A 8 7.34 -9.69 -5.66
C PHE A 8 8.68 -10.22 -6.18
N ARG A 9 8.88 -10.27 -7.52
CA ARG A 9 10.16 -10.58 -8.20
C ARG A 9 10.87 -11.84 -7.66
N ASP A 10 10.10 -12.90 -7.40
CA ASP A 10 10.61 -14.17 -6.87
C ASP A 10 11.38 -14.04 -5.54
N SER A 11 11.14 -12.98 -4.76
CA SER A 11 11.68 -12.87 -3.41
C SER A 11 11.13 -13.99 -2.53
N ASN A 12 12.01 -14.70 -1.82
CA ASN A 12 11.68 -15.75 -0.84
C ASN A 12 10.99 -15.19 0.43
N ALA A 13 10.45 -13.97 0.39
CA ALA A 13 9.96 -13.24 1.55
C ALA A 13 8.51 -13.58 1.94
N TYR A 14 7.93 -14.67 1.44
CA TYR A 14 6.58 -15.07 1.84
C TYR A 14 6.57 -15.61 3.27
N SER A 15 6.15 -14.75 4.19
CA SER A 15 5.33 -15.21 5.31
C SER A 15 3.88 -15.35 4.81
N GLY A 16 3.06 -16.25 5.36
CA GLY A 16 1.76 -16.65 4.75
C GLY A 16 0.73 -15.53 4.51
N GLU A 17 -0.50 -15.87 4.07
CA GLU A 17 -1.55 -14.87 3.73
C GLU A 17 -1.77 -13.78 4.80
N ASN A 18 -1.54 -14.11 6.07
CA ASN A 18 -1.68 -13.22 7.21
C ASN A 18 -0.65 -12.07 7.26
N THR A 19 0.43 -12.12 6.48
CA THR A 19 1.50 -11.11 6.44
C THR A 19 1.66 -10.44 5.08
N ALA A 20 0.81 -10.78 4.09
CA ALA A 20 0.91 -10.29 2.73
C ALA A 20 0.93 -8.75 2.61
N CYS A 21 0.29 -8.04 3.54
CA CYS A 21 0.35 -6.57 3.58
C CYS A 21 1.74 -6.06 4.01
N VAL A 22 2.42 -6.72 4.94
CA VAL A 22 3.78 -6.37 5.36
C VAL A 22 4.76 -6.69 4.24
N ASP A 23 4.57 -7.79 3.53
CA ASP A 23 5.39 -8.15 2.37
C ASP A 23 5.23 -7.10 1.24
N ALA A 24 4.01 -6.60 1.02
CA ALA A 24 3.74 -5.50 0.09
C ALA A 24 4.43 -4.20 0.53
N LEU A 25 4.40 -3.85 1.82
CA LEU A 25 5.11 -2.68 2.32
C LEU A 25 6.63 -2.85 2.12
N SER A 26 7.18 -4.02 2.45
CA SER A 26 8.61 -4.33 2.27
C SER A 26 9.03 -4.21 0.81
N SER A 27 8.24 -4.79 -0.11
CA SER A 27 8.48 -4.71 -1.56
C SER A 27 8.46 -3.27 -2.06
N ILE A 28 7.47 -2.45 -1.66
CA ILE A 28 7.41 -1.04 -2.05
C ILE A 28 8.57 -0.23 -1.47
N PHE A 29 9.01 -0.54 -0.24
CA PHE A 29 10.16 0.14 0.36
C PHE A 29 11.46 -0.16 -0.40
N GLN A 30 11.63 -1.39 -0.88
CA GLN A 30 12.83 -1.83 -1.60
C GLN A 30 12.83 -1.41 -3.08
N ASP A 31 11.71 -1.60 -3.77
CA ASP A 31 11.60 -1.48 -5.22
C ASP A 31 10.85 -0.22 -5.69
N GLY A 32 10.22 0.51 -4.77
CA GLY A 32 9.29 1.60 -5.09
C GLY A 32 7.88 1.13 -5.46
N PHE A 33 7.00 2.09 -5.75
CA PHE A 33 5.63 1.78 -6.16
C PHE A 33 5.58 1.20 -7.58
N ARG A 34 4.54 0.41 -7.83
CA ARG A 34 4.24 -0.17 -9.15
C ARG A 34 2.84 0.26 -9.60
N PRO A 35 2.61 0.45 -10.91
CA PRO A 35 1.27 0.73 -11.42
C PRO A 35 0.27 -0.34 -10.98
N ALA A 36 -0.95 0.09 -10.67
CA ALA A 36 -2.04 -0.81 -10.32
C ALA A 36 -2.34 -1.76 -11.49
N ARG A 37 -2.48 -3.05 -11.17
CA ARG A 37 -2.90 -4.08 -12.15
C ARG A 37 -4.28 -3.80 -12.73
N THR A 38 -5.17 -3.25 -11.91
CA THR A 38 -6.53 -2.88 -12.31
C THR A 38 -6.65 -1.36 -12.37
N ALA A 39 -6.89 -0.85 -13.57
CA ALA A 39 -6.84 0.57 -13.89
C ALA A 39 -8.24 1.21 -13.99
N ALA A 40 -9.07 1.10 -12.94
CA ALA A 40 -10.45 1.60 -12.95
C ALA A 40 -10.61 3.11 -13.23
N TYR A 41 -9.57 3.92 -13.03
CA TYR A 41 -9.56 5.38 -13.20
C TYR A 41 -8.42 5.86 -14.13
N GLY A 42 -7.80 4.91 -14.83
CA GLY A 42 -6.59 5.10 -15.63
C GLY A 42 -5.38 4.35 -15.06
N PRO A 43 -4.35 4.11 -15.89
CA PRO A 43 -3.12 3.48 -15.44
C PRO A 43 -2.37 4.40 -14.46
N GLY A 44 -1.75 3.80 -13.44
CA GLY A 44 -0.95 4.55 -12.47
C GLY A 44 -0.95 3.92 -11.08
N VAL A 45 -0.31 4.59 -10.13
CA VAL A 45 -0.33 4.26 -8.70
C VAL A 45 -1.50 4.99 -8.04
N TYR A 46 -2.27 4.28 -7.23
CA TYR A 46 -3.47 4.82 -6.60
C TYR A 46 -3.15 5.18 -5.15
N CYS A 47 -3.50 6.41 -4.75
CA CYS A 47 -3.38 6.87 -3.37
C CYS A 47 -4.61 7.68 -2.97
N SER A 48 -4.71 8.02 -1.69
CA SER A 48 -5.83 8.80 -1.14
C SER A 48 -5.30 9.94 -0.26
N PRO A 49 -5.89 11.15 -0.36
CA PRO A 49 -5.63 12.21 0.62
C PRO A 49 -6.36 11.97 1.95
N ASN A 50 -7.29 11.01 2.00
CA ASN A 50 -8.16 10.75 3.14
C ASN A 50 -7.82 9.39 3.80
N PRO A 51 -7.03 9.38 4.90
CA PRO A 51 -6.60 8.14 5.53
C PRO A 51 -7.74 7.36 6.17
N VAL A 52 -8.82 8.03 6.59
CA VAL A 52 -10.00 7.38 7.20
C VAL A 52 -10.75 6.58 6.13
N TRP A 53 -11.00 7.20 4.98
CA TRP A 53 -11.63 6.50 3.86
C TRP A 53 -10.80 5.30 3.39
N LEU A 54 -9.47 5.44 3.31
CA LEU A 54 -8.56 4.35 2.95
C LEU A 54 -8.61 3.19 3.97
N GLU A 55 -8.74 3.53 5.26
CA GLU A 55 -8.85 2.56 6.34
C GLU A 55 -10.15 1.72 6.26
N ASP A 56 -11.27 2.36 5.92
CA ASP A 56 -12.59 1.74 5.87
C ASP A 56 -12.85 0.97 4.57
N SER A 57 -12.21 1.38 3.47
CA SER A 57 -12.37 0.80 2.13
C SER A 57 -11.55 -0.48 1.86
N ARG A 58 -11.01 -1.11 2.91
CA ARG A 58 -10.23 -2.37 2.88
C ARG A 58 -8.86 -2.27 2.19
N TYR A 59 -8.40 -1.07 1.83
CA TYR A 59 -7.05 -0.88 1.27
C TYR A 59 -5.96 -0.89 2.35
N ALA A 60 -6.29 -0.56 3.60
CA ALA A 60 -5.39 -0.74 4.73
C ALA A 60 -5.28 -2.23 5.08
N GLY A 61 -4.11 -2.81 4.81
CA GLY A 61 -3.83 -4.21 5.12
C GLY A 61 -3.82 -4.47 6.62
N LYS A 62 -4.31 -5.65 7.02
CA LYS A 62 -4.28 -6.13 8.41
C LYS A 62 -3.20 -7.21 8.56
N VAL A 63 -2.48 -7.18 9.66
CA VAL A 63 -1.49 -8.22 10.02
C VAL A 63 -1.64 -8.59 11.50
N GLU A 64 -1.49 -9.87 11.81
CA GLU A 64 -1.33 -10.35 13.18
C GLU A 64 0.17 -10.62 13.43
N LEU A 65 0.73 -10.04 14.48
CA LEU A 65 2.15 -10.16 14.82
C LEU A 65 2.29 -10.68 16.25
N ASP A 66 3.26 -11.56 16.46
CA ASP A 66 3.72 -11.92 17.79
C ASP A 66 4.53 -10.75 18.38
N THR A 67 4.08 -10.18 19.49
CA THR A 67 4.77 -9.12 20.21
C THR A 67 5.23 -9.62 21.57
N ALA A 68 6.07 -8.84 22.27
CA ALA A 68 6.43 -9.13 23.66
C ALA A 68 5.22 -9.22 24.61
N GLN A 69 4.06 -8.69 24.21
CA GLN A 69 2.81 -8.71 24.96
C GLN A 69 1.82 -9.77 24.42
N GLY A 70 2.29 -10.69 23.59
CA GLY A 70 1.47 -11.69 22.90
C GLY A 70 1.04 -11.24 21.50
N LYS A 71 0.11 -11.99 20.92
CA LYS A 71 -0.40 -11.73 19.57
C LYS A 71 -1.22 -10.45 19.53
N LYS A 72 -0.88 -9.56 18.61
CA LYS A 72 -1.61 -8.31 18.37
C LYS A 72 -1.92 -8.14 16.90
N LYS A 73 -3.03 -7.45 16.62
CA LYS A 73 -3.46 -7.14 15.26
C LYS A 73 -3.21 -5.68 14.97
N PHE A 74 -2.71 -5.40 13.77
CA PHE A 74 -2.42 -4.06 13.32
C PHE A 74 -3.03 -3.81 11.94
N LYS A 75 -3.38 -2.56 11.68
CA LYS A 75 -3.49 -2.03 10.32
C LYS A 75 -2.25 -1.23 10.00
N CYS A 76 -1.77 -1.38 8.77
CA CYS A 76 -0.61 -0.65 8.26
C CYS A 76 -0.92 -0.01 6.91
N MET A 77 -0.40 1.20 6.69
CA MET A 77 -0.43 1.89 5.39
C MET A 77 0.75 2.86 5.27
N PHE A 78 1.10 3.24 4.05
CA PHE A 78 2.10 4.28 3.83
C PHE A 78 1.50 5.68 3.90
N GLN A 79 2.27 6.59 4.49
CA GLN A 79 2.23 8.00 4.11
C GLN A 79 3.16 8.22 2.93
N VAL A 80 2.67 8.93 1.92
CA VAL A 80 3.34 9.10 0.62
C VAL A 80 3.50 10.56 0.26
N ALA A 81 4.64 10.91 -0.31
CA ALA A 81 4.87 12.19 -0.96
C ALA A 81 4.64 11.99 -2.45
N VAL A 82 3.84 12.87 -3.05
CA VAL A 82 3.44 12.83 -4.46
C VAL A 82 3.93 14.11 -5.12
N ASN A 83 4.52 13.98 -6.30
CA ASN A 83 4.79 15.12 -7.17
C ASN A 83 3.43 15.73 -7.59
N PRO A 84 3.15 17.00 -7.26
CA PRO A 84 1.86 17.59 -7.59
C PRO A 84 1.63 17.71 -9.09
N ASP A 85 2.70 17.78 -9.89
CA ASP A 85 2.61 17.89 -11.34
C ASP A 85 2.20 16.54 -11.94
N GLY A 86 1.02 16.49 -12.56
CA GLY A 86 0.53 15.31 -13.25
C GLY A 86 -0.28 14.32 -12.40
N VAL A 87 -0.49 14.59 -11.11
CA VAL A 87 -1.45 13.81 -10.31
C VAL A 87 -2.88 14.05 -10.81
N LYS A 88 -3.65 12.98 -10.99
CA LYS A 88 -5.06 13.06 -11.38
C LYS A 88 -5.95 12.76 -10.18
N CYS A 89 -6.74 13.74 -9.77
CA CYS A 89 -7.81 13.54 -8.79
C CYS A 89 -8.99 12.84 -9.48
N ALA A 90 -9.01 11.50 -9.46
CA ALA A 90 -10.09 10.72 -10.08
C ALA A 90 -11.40 10.86 -9.32
N THR A 91 -11.33 10.93 -8.00
CA THR A 91 -12.43 11.29 -7.10
C THR A 91 -11.89 12.13 -5.94
N ASN A 92 -12.76 12.53 -5.00
CA ASN A 92 -12.33 13.24 -3.78
C ASN A 92 -11.39 12.39 -2.90
N ASP A 93 -11.52 11.06 -2.96
CA ASP A 93 -10.75 10.14 -2.11
C ASP A 93 -9.72 9.31 -2.89
N ILE A 94 -9.69 9.39 -4.22
CA ILE A 94 -8.79 8.59 -5.06
C ILE A 94 -8.01 9.49 -6.00
N TRP A 95 -6.71 9.50 -5.82
CA TRP A 95 -5.74 10.14 -6.70
C TRP A 95 -4.96 9.07 -7.46
N VAL A 96 -4.63 9.38 -8.70
CA VAL A 96 -3.86 8.51 -9.59
C VAL A 96 -2.57 9.25 -9.96
N VAL A 97 -1.44 8.66 -9.62
CA VAL A 97 -0.10 9.10 -10.02
C VAL A 97 0.29 8.31 -11.27
N PRO A 98 0.33 8.92 -12.47
CA PRO A 98 0.53 8.17 -13.71
C PRO A 98 1.90 7.46 -13.78
N ASN A 99 2.93 8.09 -13.22
CA ASN A 99 4.29 7.58 -13.19
C ASN A 99 4.67 7.16 -11.77
N SER A 100 5.14 5.92 -11.59
CA SER A 100 5.45 5.41 -10.24
C SER A 100 6.67 6.05 -9.60
N GLN A 101 7.51 6.77 -10.36
CA GLN A 101 8.64 7.53 -9.82
C GLN A 101 8.22 8.86 -9.18
N ASP A 102 6.99 9.31 -9.44
CA ASP A 102 6.43 10.56 -8.92
C ASP A 102 5.71 10.38 -7.57
N ILE A 103 5.88 9.21 -6.94
CA ILE A 103 5.34 8.89 -5.62
C ILE A 103 6.35 8.07 -4.81
N ARG A 104 6.54 8.44 -3.55
CA ARG A 104 7.43 7.70 -2.63
C ARG A 104 6.86 7.62 -1.22
N PRO A 105 7.05 6.51 -0.50
CA PRO A 105 6.73 6.47 0.92
C PRO A 105 7.69 7.38 1.70
N TYR A 106 7.19 8.02 2.76
CA TYR A 106 8.03 8.74 3.72
C TYR A 106 7.73 8.38 5.19
N GLY A 107 6.65 7.65 5.43
CA GLY A 107 6.26 7.21 6.76
C GLY A 107 5.33 6.01 6.70
N ILE A 108 5.20 5.30 7.81
CA ILE A 108 4.25 4.19 7.99
C ILE A 108 3.28 4.58 9.10
N LEU A 109 1.99 4.47 8.82
CA LEU A 109 0.95 4.57 9.83
C LEU A 109 0.64 3.18 10.35
N ILE A 110 0.67 3.03 11.67
CA ILE A 110 0.38 1.78 12.37
C ILE A 110 -0.73 2.04 13.38
N LYS A 111 -1.79 1.24 13.32
CA LYS A 111 -2.90 1.25 14.26
C LYS A 111 -3.09 -0.13 14.85
N GLU A 112 -2.99 -0.25 16.17
CA GLU A 112 -3.39 -1.45 16.90
C GLU A 112 -4.93 -1.59 16.87
N LEU A 113 -5.43 -2.81 16.69
CA LEU A 113 -6.87 -3.13 16.57
C LEU A 113 -7.44 -3.81 17.81
#